data_AF-A0AAV5VVM1-F1
#
_entry.id   AF-A0AAV5VVM1-F1
#
_cell.length_a   1.000
_cell.length_b   1.000
_cell.length_c   1.000
_cell.angle_alpha   90.00
_cell.angle_beta   90.00
_cell.angle_gamma   90.00
#
_symmetry.space_group_name_H-M   'P 1'
#
loop_
_entity.id
_entity.type
_entity.pdbx_description
1 polymer ?
#
loop_
_entity_poly.entity_id
_entity_poly.type
_entity_poly.pdbx_seq_one_letter_code
_entity_poly.pdbx_strand_id
1 'polypeptide(L)'
;EEEEEEEEEEEEEEEEEEEEEEEEGEEAEEEEEEEEEEEEEEEEEEEEEEEEEEEEEEEEEEEEEEEEEEEEEEEEEEEEEEEEEEEEEEEEEEEEEEEEGEEKRRRKRKRRRRGREEEEEEEEEEEEEEEEEERRRKRRRKRRRKRRRKRRRKRRRKRREEEEEEEEEEEEEEEEEEEERRRKRRRRGGRGGGRGGGGGGGRGGGGRGGGRGGGGGGRGGGEEEEEEEEEEEEEGGGRGGGRGEEERRRGGGRGGGRGEEEEEEEEEEEEEERRGGGGGGGGGGGGGGGEEEKRRRKRRRKRRRKRERGR
;
A
#
# COMPACT_ATOMS: atom_id res chain seq x y z
N GLU A 1 140.92 46.11 63.53
CA GLU A 1 141.02 47.06 62.40
C GLU A 1 140.97 46.24 61.12
N GLU A 2 142.03 45.75 60.46
CA GLU A 2 141.83 44.96 59.20
C GLU A 2 141.06 43.63 59.37
N GLU A 3 141.27 42.83 60.43
CA GLU A 3 140.50 41.58 60.67
C GLU A 3 139.08 41.82 61.21
N GLU A 4 138.79 43.03 61.73
CA GLU A 4 137.43 43.38 62.18
C GLU A 4 136.59 43.94 61.03
N GLU A 5 137.22 44.44 59.95
CA GLU A 5 136.55 44.87 58.72
C GLU A 5 136.14 43.66 57.84
N GLU A 6 136.90 42.54 57.86
CA GLU A 6 136.51 41.30 57.13
C GLU A 6 135.33 40.56 57.77
N GLU A 7 135.19 40.57 59.11
CA GLU A 7 134.01 39.98 59.79
C GLU A 7 132.74 40.82 59.58
N GLU A 8 132.85 42.15 59.46
CA GLU A 8 131.70 43.02 59.12
C GLU A 8 131.27 42.83 57.64
N GLU A 9 132.20 42.57 56.71
CA GLU A 9 131.87 42.25 55.31
C GLU A 9 131.20 40.86 55.15
N GLU A 10 131.59 39.84 55.92
CA GLU A 10 130.92 38.52 55.90
C GLU A 10 129.51 38.57 56.53
N GLU A 11 129.28 39.35 57.59
CA GLU A 11 127.93 39.56 58.16
C GLU A 11 127.02 40.36 57.20
N GLU A 12 127.55 41.34 56.46
CA GLU A 12 126.77 42.05 55.42
C GLU A 12 126.44 41.13 54.23
N GLU A 13 127.33 40.22 53.81
CA GLU A 13 127.03 39.23 52.75
C GLU A 13 125.98 38.18 53.21
N GLU A 14 126.00 37.71 54.46
CA GLU A 14 124.97 36.80 54.98
C GLU A 14 123.60 37.50 55.14
N GLU A 15 123.55 38.78 55.54
CA GLU A 15 122.29 39.54 55.58
C GLU A 15 121.76 39.82 54.16
N GLU A 16 122.62 40.07 53.16
CA GLU A 16 122.20 40.20 51.75
C GLU A 16 121.68 38.87 51.18
N GLU A 17 122.30 37.72 51.49
CA GLU A 17 121.79 36.40 51.07
C GLU A 17 120.45 36.04 51.75
N GLU A 18 120.24 36.40 53.02
CA GLU A 18 118.98 36.14 53.73
C GLU A 18 117.84 37.06 53.21
N GLU A 19 118.14 38.32 52.85
CA GLU A 19 117.19 39.21 52.16
C GLU A 19 116.85 38.71 50.75
N GLU A 20 117.81 38.19 49.98
CA GLU A 20 117.55 37.57 48.67
C GLU A 20 116.70 36.28 48.77
N GLU A 21 116.93 35.43 49.78
CA GLU A 21 116.11 34.23 50.01
C GLU A 21 114.68 34.57 50.49
N GLU A 22 114.49 35.64 51.28
CA GLU A 22 113.15 36.13 51.65
C GLU A 22 112.42 36.73 50.42
N GLU A 23 113.11 37.50 49.56
CA GLU A 23 112.52 38.06 48.33
C GLU A 23 112.13 36.95 47.33
N GLU A 24 112.99 35.95 47.10
CA GLU A 24 112.65 34.78 46.26
C GLU A 24 111.50 33.95 46.84
N GLY A 25 111.35 33.92 48.17
CA GLY A 25 110.24 33.25 48.85
C GLY A 25 108.91 33.99 48.67
N GLU A 26 108.91 35.33 48.78
CA GLU A 26 107.73 36.17 48.54
C GLU A 26 107.30 36.12 47.05
N GLU A 27 108.24 36.14 46.10
CA GLU A 27 107.93 35.97 44.68
C GLU A 27 107.30 34.61 44.36
N ALA A 28 107.74 33.53 45.02
CA ALA A 28 107.16 32.21 44.84
C ALA A 28 105.76 32.07 45.47
N GLU A 29 105.48 32.73 46.59
CA GLU A 29 104.14 32.77 47.19
C GLU A 29 103.17 33.60 46.32
N GLU A 30 103.62 34.70 45.71
CA GLU A 30 102.81 35.47 44.75
C GLU A 30 102.51 34.67 43.48
N GLU A 31 103.46 33.91 42.93
CA GLU A 31 103.22 33.01 41.78
C GLU A 31 102.22 31.89 42.10
N GLU A 32 102.26 31.30 43.30
CA GLU A 32 101.29 30.28 43.72
C GLU A 32 99.88 30.88 43.92
N GLU A 33 99.75 32.10 44.47
CA GLU A 33 98.46 32.79 44.59
C GLU A 33 97.86 33.15 43.21
N GLU A 34 98.68 33.60 42.25
CA GLU A 34 98.22 33.86 40.87
C GLU A 34 97.76 32.58 40.17
N GLU A 35 98.45 31.44 40.34
CA GLU A 35 98.02 30.14 39.79
C GLU A 35 96.69 29.66 40.42
N GLU A 36 96.49 29.84 41.74
CA GLU A 36 95.22 29.50 42.40
C GLU A 36 94.06 30.40 41.91
N GLU A 37 94.28 31.70 41.70
CA GLU A 37 93.25 32.60 41.14
C GLU A 37 92.90 32.23 39.68
N GLU A 38 93.88 31.85 38.85
CA GLU A 38 93.62 31.38 37.47
C GLU A 38 92.83 30.05 37.48
N GLU A 39 93.12 29.11 38.37
CA GLU A 39 92.35 27.86 38.51
C GLU A 39 90.91 28.12 38.98
N GLU A 40 90.68 29.06 39.91
CA GLU A 40 89.32 29.43 40.34
C GLU A 40 88.52 30.12 39.22
N GLU A 41 89.15 30.99 38.41
CA GLU A 41 88.50 31.60 37.25
C GLU A 41 88.15 30.55 36.17
N GLU A 42 89.01 29.57 35.90
CA GLU A 42 88.71 28.46 34.98
C GLU A 42 87.55 27.57 35.49
N GLU A 43 87.48 27.28 36.80
CA GLU A 43 86.35 26.53 37.38
C GLU A 43 85.03 27.32 37.30
N GLU A 44 85.04 28.64 37.53
CA GLU A 44 83.84 29.48 37.36
C GLU A 44 83.37 29.55 35.90
N GLU A 45 84.28 29.65 34.92
CA GLU A 45 83.93 29.61 33.50
C GLU A 45 83.34 28.24 33.09
N GLU A 46 83.88 27.12 33.58
CA GLU A 46 83.32 25.78 33.33
C GLU A 46 81.92 25.62 33.96
N GLU A 47 81.68 26.15 35.18
CA GLU A 47 80.33 26.13 35.79
C GLU A 47 79.32 26.99 35.00
N GLU A 48 79.71 28.17 34.50
CA GLU A 48 78.84 29.00 33.65
C GLU A 48 78.52 28.31 32.31
N GLU A 49 79.49 27.63 31.67
CA GLU A 49 79.23 26.85 30.44
C GLU A 49 78.28 25.67 30.70
N GLU A 50 78.41 24.95 31.82
CA GLU A 50 77.48 23.87 32.19
C GLU A 50 76.05 24.40 32.45
N GLU A 51 75.90 25.55 33.12
CA GLU A 51 74.57 26.17 33.33
C GLU A 51 73.93 26.62 32.00
N GLU A 52 74.70 27.18 31.05
CA GLU A 52 74.19 27.54 29.72
C GLU A 52 73.77 26.30 28.91
N GLU A 53 74.52 25.19 28.96
CA GLU A 53 74.13 23.93 28.30
C GLU A 53 72.86 23.33 28.92
N GLU A 54 72.68 23.38 30.26
CA GLU A 54 71.44 22.93 30.91
C GLU A 54 70.22 23.80 30.52
N GLU A 55 70.38 25.14 30.42
CA GLU A 55 69.30 26.03 29.97
C GLU A 55 68.92 25.77 28.49
N GLU A 56 69.89 25.52 27.60
CA GLU A 56 69.61 25.16 26.20
C GLU A 56 68.89 23.80 26.08
N GLU A 57 69.26 22.79 26.89
CA GLU A 57 68.55 21.50 26.92
C GLU A 57 67.11 21.64 27.45
N GLU A 58 66.86 22.47 28.49
CA GLU A 58 65.50 22.75 28.98
C GLU A 58 64.65 23.48 27.92
N GLU A 59 65.21 24.44 27.17
CA GLU A 59 64.49 25.12 26.07
C GLU A 59 64.15 24.16 24.92
N GLU A 60 65.06 23.24 24.55
CA GLU A 60 64.78 22.22 23.51
C GLU A 60 63.68 21.23 23.98
N GLU A 61 63.66 20.81 25.25
CA GLU A 61 62.60 19.95 25.79
C GLU A 61 61.23 20.67 25.81
N GLU A 62 61.17 21.96 26.17
CA GLU A 62 59.93 22.74 26.11
C GLU A 62 59.42 22.92 24.67
N GLU A 63 60.30 23.14 23.68
CA GLU A 63 59.91 23.20 22.26
C GLU A 63 59.38 21.85 21.75
N GLU A 64 59.99 20.72 22.13
CA GLU A 64 59.48 19.38 21.78
C GLU A 64 58.10 19.09 22.41
N GLU A 65 57.87 19.49 23.67
CA GLU A 65 56.55 19.34 24.32
C GLU A 65 55.48 20.21 23.64
N GLU A 66 55.80 21.44 23.22
CA GLU A 66 54.87 22.30 22.47
C GLU A 66 54.54 21.71 21.08
N GLU A 67 55.50 21.14 20.37
CA GLU A 67 55.25 20.47 19.08
C GLU A 67 54.38 19.21 19.24
N GLU A 68 54.57 18.41 20.30
CA GLU A 68 53.70 17.25 20.59
C GLU A 68 52.26 17.68 20.94
N GLU A 69 52.07 18.77 21.71
CA GLU A 69 50.72 19.29 22.00
C GLU A 69 50.02 19.81 20.73
N GLU A 70 50.73 20.49 19.81
CA GLU A 70 50.16 20.94 18.54
C GLU A 70 49.77 19.75 17.63
N GLU A 71 50.58 18.67 17.58
CA GLU A 71 50.23 17.46 16.83
C GLU A 71 49.00 16.74 17.43
N GLU A 72 48.86 16.67 18.76
CA GLU A 72 47.66 16.10 19.40
C GLU A 72 46.40 16.94 19.10
N GLU A 73 46.48 18.28 19.11
CA GLU A 73 45.34 19.14 18.75
C GLU A 73 44.94 18.97 17.26
N GLU A 74 45.91 18.83 16.34
CA GLU A 74 45.61 18.56 14.92
C GLU A 74 44.95 17.18 14.72
N GLU A 75 45.38 16.13 15.44
CA GLU A 75 44.74 14.81 15.39
C GLU A 75 43.32 14.83 15.94
N GLU A 76 43.05 15.56 17.04
CA GLU A 76 41.69 15.72 17.57
C GLU A 76 40.77 16.48 16.59
N GLU A 77 41.26 17.53 15.91
CA GLU A 77 40.47 18.23 14.89
C GLU A 77 40.16 17.33 13.67
N GLU A 78 41.11 16.50 13.22
CA GLU A 78 40.85 15.53 12.13
C GLU A 78 39.82 14.45 12.52
N GLU A 79 39.85 13.94 13.77
CA GLU A 79 38.84 12.99 14.26
C GLU A 79 37.44 13.64 14.35
N GLU A 80 37.32 14.90 14.79
CA GLU A 80 36.04 15.61 14.83
C GLU A 80 35.47 15.85 13.40
N GLU A 81 36.32 16.17 12.41
CA GLU A 81 35.87 16.31 11.01
C GLU A 81 35.41 14.96 10.42
N GLU A 82 36.07 13.84 10.73
CA GLU A 82 35.64 12.50 10.25
C GLU A 82 34.30 12.08 10.89
N GLU A 83 34.07 12.36 12.18
CA GLU A 83 32.77 12.12 12.82
C GLU A 83 31.64 12.97 12.21
N GLU A 84 31.90 14.25 11.87
CA GLU A 84 30.89 15.12 11.24
C GLU A 84 30.55 14.64 9.81
N GLU A 85 31.53 14.17 9.03
CA GLU A 85 31.29 13.57 7.71
C GLU A 85 30.49 12.25 7.80
N GLU A 86 30.78 11.38 8.79
CA GLU A 86 30.00 10.15 9.01
C GLU A 86 28.54 10.45 9.41
N GLU A 87 28.30 11.44 10.27
CA GLU A 87 26.94 11.86 10.64
C GLU A 87 26.16 12.43 9.43
N GLU A 88 26.80 13.20 8.54
CA GLU A 88 26.16 13.73 7.32
C GLU A 88 25.81 12.60 6.33
N GLU A 89 26.68 11.59 6.17
CA GLU A 89 26.40 10.42 5.32
C GLU A 89 25.23 9.57 5.88
N GLU A 90 25.15 9.38 7.20
CA GLU A 90 24.03 8.66 7.83
C GLU A 90 22.70 9.43 7.68
N GLU A 91 22.70 10.76 7.80
CA GLU A 91 21.49 11.59 7.57
C GLU A 91 21.05 11.54 6.09
N GLU A 92 21.98 11.55 5.12
CA GLU A 92 21.65 11.41 3.69
C GLU A 92 21.06 10.02 3.38
N GLU A 93 21.58 8.94 3.97
CA GLU A 93 21.04 7.58 3.79
C GLU A 93 19.62 7.45 4.39
N GLU A 94 19.35 8.05 5.57
CA GLU A 94 18.02 8.05 6.17
C GLU A 94 17.00 8.84 5.31
N GLU A 95 17.40 9.98 4.72
CA GLU A 95 16.53 10.76 3.83
C GLU A 95 16.21 9.98 2.53
N GLU A 96 17.19 9.28 1.95
CA GLU A 96 16.95 8.43 0.77
C GLU A 96 15.99 7.26 1.08
N GLU A 97 16.13 6.60 2.24
CA GLU A 97 15.22 5.53 2.64
C GLU A 97 13.78 6.05 2.85
N GLU A 98 13.61 7.24 3.45
CA GLU A 98 12.30 7.86 3.63
C GLU A 98 11.65 8.20 2.27
N GLU A 99 12.40 8.75 1.32
CA GLU A 99 11.89 9.08 -0.02
C GLU A 99 11.47 7.79 -0.78
N GLU A 100 12.27 6.72 -0.72
CA GLU A 100 11.93 5.45 -1.36
C GLU A 100 10.67 4.83 -0.73
N GLY A 101 10.53 4.94 0.60
CA GLY A 101 9.36 4.54 1.37
C GLY A 101 8.09 5.28 0.95
N GLU A 102 8.18 6.62 0.82
CA GLU A 102 7.12 7.48 0.29
C GLU A 102 6.70 7.07 -1.12
N GLU A 103 7.65 6.83 -2.02
CA GLU A 103 7.36 6.48 -3.41
C GLU A 103 6.66 5.12 -3.51
N LYS A 104 7.13 4.11 -2.76
CA LYS A 104 6.50 2.79 -2.64
C LYS A 104 5.05 2.92 -2.14
N ARG A 105 4.80 3.76 -1.13
CA ARG A 105 3.45 4.04 -0.59
C ARG A 105 2.55 4.71 -1.64
N ARG A 106 3.05 5.72 -2.36
CA ARG A 106 2.33 6.42 -3.45
C ARG A 106 1.98 5.45 -4.59
N ARG A 107 2.92 4.62 -5.04
CA ARG A 107 2.70 3.59 -6.08
C ARG A 107 1.64 2.58 -5.65
N LYS A 108 1.69 2.08 -4.41
CA LYS A 108 0.69 1.14 -3.85
C LYS A 108 -0.71 1.77 -3.79
N ARG A 109 -0.83 3.03 -3.37
CA ARG A 109 -2.11 3.77 -3.34
C ARG A 109 -2.70 3.93 -4.74
N LYS A 110 -1.88 4.32 -5.73
CA LYS A 110 -2.31 4.46 -7.13
C LYS A 110 -2.79 3.14 -7.72
N ARG A 111 -2.11 2.02 -7.44
CA ARG A 111 -2.52 0.68 -7.87
C ARG A 111 -3.86 0.26 -7.27
N ARG A 112 -4.08 0.52 -5.98
CA ARG A 112 -5.36 0.24 -5.31
C ARG A 112 -6.51 1.04 -5.89
N ARG A 113 -6.28 2.34 -6.20
CA ARG A 113 -7.28 3.19 -6.83
C ARG A 113 -7.69 2.65 -8.21
N ARG A 114 -6.70 2.32 -9.06
CA ARG A 114 -6.98 1.73 -10.39
C ARG A 114 -7.74 0.42 -10.31
N GLY A 115 -7.38 -0.46 -9.37
CA GLY A 115 -8.10 -1.72 -9.19
C GLY A 115 -9.55 -1.53 -8.76
N ARG A 116 -9.85 -0.48 -7.99
CA ARG A 116 -11.22 -0.13 -7.62
C ARG A 116 -12.01 0.49 -8.79
N GLU A 117 -11.37 1.36 -9.58
CA GLU A 117 -11.97 1.92 -10.79
C GLU A 117 -12.30 0.81 -11.81
N GLU A 118 -11.43 -0.20 -11.97
CA GLU A 118 -11.67 -1.37 -12.82
C GLU A 118 -12.79 -2.28 -12.28
N GLU A 119 -12.90 -2.45 -10.96
CA GLU A 119 -14.01 -3.20 -10.32
C GLU A 119 -15.36 -2.48 -10.47
N GLU A 120 -15.38 -1.15 -10.34
CA GLU A 120 -16.59 -0.34 -10.56
C GLU A 120 -17.03 -0.37 -12.04
N GLU A 121 -16.09 -0.36 -13.00
CA GLU A 121 -16.40 -0.51 -14.44
C GLU A 121 -16.94 -1.91 -14.78
N GLU A 122 -16.40 -2.98 -14.17
CA GLU A 122 -16.91 -4.35 -14.35
C GLU A 122 -18.32 -4.52 -13.77
N GLU A 123 -18.62 -3.89 -12.63
CA GLU A 123 -19.96 -3.90 -12.02
C GLU A 123 -20.99 -3.15 -12.88
N GLU A 124 -20.62 -2.01 -13.48
CA GLU A 124 -21.49 -1.26 -14.40
C GLU A 124 -21.78 -2.05 -15.70
N GLU A 125 -20.78 -2.75 -16.24
CA GLU A 125 -20.97 -3.62 -17.42
C GLU A 125 -21.90 -4.81 -17.12
N GLU A 126 -21.78 -5.43 -15.94
CA GLU A 126 -22.67 -6.53 -15.50
C GLU A 126 -24.12 -6.04 -15.32
N GLU A 127 -24.33 -4.85 -14.76
CA GLU A 127 -25.66 -4.25 -14.60
C GLU A 127 -26.30 -3.93 -15.98
N GLU A 128 -25.53 -3.40 -16.93
CA GLU A 128 -26.01 -3.13 -18.29
C GLU A 128 -26.41 -4.44 -19.01
N GLU A 129 -25.62 -5.52 -18.86
CA GLU A 129 -25.94 -6.83 -19.44
C GLU A 129 -27.24 -7.40 -18.85
N GLU A 130 -27.43 -7.30 -17.52
CA GLU A 130 -28.66 -7.76 -16.86
C GLU A 130 -29.89 -6.95 -17.34
N GLU A 131 -29.77 -5.63 -17.49
CA GLU A 131 -30.84 -4.78 -18.00
C GLU A 131 -31.20 -5.15 -19.46
N GLU A 132 -30.19 -5.42 -20.30
CA GLU A 132 -30.41 -5.85 -21.69
C GLU A 132 -31.13 -7.21 -21.74
N GLU A 133 -30.75 -8.15 -20.89
CA GLU A 133 -31.40 -9.46 -20.79
C GLU A 133 -32.86 -9.32 -20.35
N GLU A 134 -33.15 -8.47 -19.36
CA GLU A 134 -34.50 -8.23 -18.88
C GLU A 134 -35.38 -7.62 -19.99
N ARG A 135 -34.84 -6.63 -20.72
CA ARG A 135 -35.48 -6.02 -21.90
C ARG A 135 -35.76 -7.07 -22.98
N ARG A 136 -34.82 -7.97 -23.27
CA ARG A 136 -35.00 -9.10 -24.22
C ARG A 136 -36.09 -10.05 -23.74
N ARG A 137 -36.11 -10.41 -22.45
CA ARG A 137 -37.11 -11.29 -21.84
C ARG A 137 -38.52 -10.69 -21.91
N LYS A 138 -38.67 -9.40 -21.59
CA LYS A 138 -39.92 -8.63 -21.69
C LYS A 138 -40.44 -8.58 -23.12
N ARG A 139 -39.57 -8.29 -24.10
CA ARG A 139 -39.90 -8.33 -25.55
C ARG A 139 -40.38 -9.71 -25.99
N ARG A 140 -39.69 -10.79 -25.58
CA ARG A 140 -40.07 -12.18 -25.88
C ARG A 140 -41.44 -12.54 -25.29
N ARG A 141 -41.71 -12.15 -24.04
CA ARG A 141 -43.01 -12.36 -23.35
C ARG A 141 -44.15 -11.63 -24.08
N LYS A 142 -43.95 -10.37 -24.48
CA LYS A 142 -44.92 -9.57 -25.25
C LYS A 142 -45.23 -10.23 -26.60
N ARG A 143 -44.21 -10.68 -27.35
CA ARG A 143 -44.37 -11.42 -28.62
C ARG A 143 -45.16 -12.72 -28.44
N ARG A 144 -44.84 -13.53 -27.42
CA ARG A 144 -45.58 -14.76 -27.08
C ARG A 144 -47.06 -14.48 -26.77
N ARG A 145 -47.35 -13.45 -25.96
CA ARG A 145 -48.73 -13.05 -25.62
C ARG A 145 -49.53 -12.61 -26.86
N LYS A 146 -48.92 -11.82 -27.76
CA LYS A 146 -49.54 -11.41 -29.04
C LYS A 146 -49.88 -12.62 -29.93
N ARG A 147 -48.93 -13.56 -30.09
CA ARG A 147 -49.16 -14.82 -30.84
C ARG A 147 -50.30 -15.65 -30.24
N ARG A 148 -50.33 -15.82 -28.92
CA ARG A 148 -51.42 -16.57 -28.22
C ARG A 148 -52.78 -15.90 -28.43
N ARG A 149 -52.87 -14.57 -28.34
CA ARG A 149 -54.10 -13.80 -28.62
C ARG A 149 -54.56 -14.00 -30.07
N LYS A 150 -53.65 -13.93 -31.06
CA LYS A 150 -53.98 -14.16 -32.49
C LYS A 150 -54.52 -15.58 -32.72
N ARG A 151 -53.87 -16.60 -32.15
CA ARG A 151 -54.34 -17.99 -32.23
C ARG A 151 -55.72 -18.19 -31.60
N ARG A 152 -55.98 -17.60 -30.42
CA ARG A 152 -57.31 -17.65 -29.77
C ARG A 152 -58.39 -16.98 -30.62
N ARG A 153 -58.11 -15.81 -31.21
CA ARG A 153 -59.05 -15.14 -32.13
C ARG A 153 -59.36 -16.00 -33.36
N LYS A 154 -58.34 -16.60 -33.98
CA LYS A 154 -58.52 -17.49 -35.14
C LYS A 154 -59.39 -18.71 -34.78
N ARG A 155 -59.14 -19.36 -33.63
CA ARG A 155 -59.97 -20.48 -33.16
C ARG A 155 -61.42 -20.09 -32.90
N ARG A 156 -61.66 -18.93 -32.26
CA ARG A 156 -63.02 -18.42 -32.04
C ARG A 156 -63.75 -18.13 -33.34
N ARG A 157 -63.06 -17.56 -34.32
CA ARG A 157 -63.63 -17.31 -35.65
C ARG A 157 -64.00 -18.62 -36.35
N LYS A 158 -63.08 -19.60 -36.37
CA LYS A 158 -63.35 -20.92 -36.96
C LYS A 158 -64.54 -21.61 -36.28
N ARG A 159 -64.63 -21.57 -34.96
CA ARG A 159 -65.75 -22.15 -34.23
C ARG A 159 -67.09 -21.47 -34.56
N ARG A 160 -67.08 -20.14 -34.75
CA ARG A 160 -68.28 -19.41 -35.16
C ARG A 160 -68.67 -19.70 -36.60
N GLU A 161 -67.69 -19.85 -37.49
CA GLU A 161 -67.93 -20.29 -38.88
C GLU A 161 -68.50 -21.71 -38.90
N GLU A 162 -68.00 -22.63 -38.06
CA GLU A 162 -68.57 -23.98 -37.89
C GLU A 162 -69.97 -23.97 -37.26
N GLU A 163 -70.23 -23.13 -36.24
CA GLU A 163 -71.56 -22.97 -35.63
C GLU A 163 -72.58 -22.35 -36.62
N GLU A 164 -72.16 -21.40 -37.49
CA GLU A 164 -73.01 -20.84 -38.56
C GLU A 164 -73.30 -21.87 -39.67
N GLU A 165 -72.34 -22.75 -40.01
CA GLU A 165 -72.53 -23.84 -40.99
C GLU A 165 -73.48 -24.93 -40.45
N GLU A 166 -73.40 -25.27 -39.16
CA GLU A 166 -74.31 -26.22 -38.48
C GLU A 166 -75.74 -25.66 -38.37
N GLU A 167 -75.91 -24.36 -38.12
CA GLU A 167 -77.23 -23.69 -38.10
C GLU A 167 -77.88 -23.64 -39.49
N GLU A 168 -77.09 -23.43 -40.55
CA GLU A 168 -77.57 -23.47 -41.95
C GLU A 168 -77.99 -24.90 -42.38
N GLU A 169 -77.27 -25.93 -41.92
CA GLU A 169 -77.63 -27.34 -42.16
C GLU A 169 -78.91 -27.76 -41.41
N GLU A 170 -79.10 -27.30 -40.15
CA GLU A 170 -80.37 -27.50 -39.41
C GLU A 170 -81.56 -26.77 -40.07
N GLU A 171 -81.39 -25.54 -40.57
CA GLU A 171 -82.45 -24.81 -41.30
C GLU A 171 -82.85 -25.54 -42.60
N GLU A 172 -81.88 -26.09 -43.35
CA GLU A 172 -82.14 -26.85 -44.58
C GLU A 172 -82.88 -28.18 -44.28
N GLU A 173 -82.51 -28.89 -43.21
CA GLU A 173 -83.21 -30.10 -42.76
C GLU A 173 -84.65 -29.80 -42.29
N GLU A 174 -84.87 -28.70 -41.56
CA GLU A 174 -86.20 -28.29 -41.11
C GLU A 174 -87.11 -27.86 -42.29
N GLU A 175 -86.55 -27.17 -43.29
CA GLU A 175 -87.28 -26.82 -44.52
C GLU A 175 -87.66 -28.08 -45.32
N GLU A 176 -86.77 -29.07 -45.44
CA GLU A 176 -87.06 -30.34 -46.11
C GLU A 176 -88.15 -31.13 -45.36
N GLU A 177 -88.12 -31.17 -44.02
CA GLU A 177 -89.17 -31.80 -43.20
C GLU A 177 -90.52 -31.08 -43.36
N GLU A 178 -90.53 -29.73 -43.40
CA GLU A 178 -91.75 -28.95 -43.63
C GLU A 178 -92.33 -29.22 -45.03
N GLU A 179 -91.48 -29.30 -46.05
CA GLU A 179 -91.89 -29.63 -47.42
C GLU A 179 -92.50 -31.04 -47.48
N GLU A 180 -91.89 -32.02 -46.80
CA GLU A 180 -92.41 -33.38 -46.69
C GLU A 180 -93.77 -33.41 -45.99
N ARG A 181 -93.94 -32.66 -44.89
CA ARG A 181 -95.23 -32.49 -44.20
C ARG A 181 -96.28 -31.85 -45.11
N ARG A 182 -95.92 -30.83 -45.90
CA ARG A 182 -96.81 -30.22 -46.90
C ARG A 182 -97.22 -31.23 -47.97
N ARG A 183 -96.28 -32.03 -48.48
CA ARG A 183 -96.56 -33.13 -49.43
C ARG A 183 -97.51 -34.17 -48.82
N LYS A 184 -97.29 -34.61 -47.58
CA LYS A 184 -98.19 -35.52 -46.84
C LYS A 184 -99.59 -34.93 -46.63
N ARG A 185 -99.71 -33.64 -46.27
CA ARG A 185 -101.02 -32.95 -46.14
C ARG A 185 -101.77 -32.87 -47.47
N ARG A 186 -101.09 -32.56 -48.58
CA ARG A 186 -101.70 -32.55 -49.92
C ARG A 186 -102.24 -33.94 -50.32
N ARG A 187 -101.56 -35.02 -49.90
CA ARG A 187 -102.06 -36.39 -50.09
C ARG A 187 -103.29 -36.72 -49.23
N ARG A 188 -103.40 -36.16 -48.02
CA ARG A 188 -104.55 -36.39 -47.10
C ARG A 188 -105.75 -35.46 -47.34
N GLY A 189 -105.54 -34.25 -47.87
CA GLY A 189 -106.56 -33.19 -47.99
C GLY A 189 -107.40 -33.20 -49.28
N GLY A 190 -107.23 -34.17 -50.18
CA GLY A 190 -107.96 -34.23 -51.45
C GLY A 190 -109.43 -34.67 -51.39
N ARG A 191 -110.06 -34.76 -50.20
CA ARG A 191 -111.43 -35.29 -50.07
C ARG A 191 -112.24 -34.55 -48.99
N GLY A 192 -112.91 -33.47 -49.39
CA GLY A 192 -113.90 -32.72 -48.58
C GLY A 192 -113.45 -31.27 -48.35
N GLY A 193 -114.17 -30.21 -48.71
CA GLY A 193 -115.62 -30.03 -48.81
C GLY A 193 -116.12 -29.22 -47.62
N GLY A 194 -116.69 -28.03 -47.86
CA GLY A 194 -117.45 -27.23 -46.88
C GLY A 194 -116.62 -26.18 -46.12
N ARG A 195 -116.87 -24.87 -46.20
CA ARG A 195 -118.04 -24.08 -45.76
C ARG A 195 -118.10 -23.94 -44.22
N GLY A 196 -117.80 -22.74 -43.73
CA GLY A 196 -117.96 -22.28 -42.34
C GLY A 196 -116.78 -21.38 -41.97
N GLY A 197 -116.94 -20.06 -41.84
CA GLY A 197 -117.51 -19.43 -40.64
C GLY A 197 -116.46 -19.50 -39.53
N GLY A 198 -115.85 -18.47 -38.99
CA GLY A 198 -116.24 -17.08 -38.76
C GLY A 198 -115.64 -16.71 -37.39
N GLY A 199 -115.32 -15.44 -37.17
CA GLY A 199 -115.34 -14.84 -35.83
C GLY A 199 -114.04 -14.86 -35.00
N GLY A 200 -113.74 -13.66 -34.47
CA GLY A 200 -113.00 -13.42 -33.22
C GLY A 200 -111.48 -13.46 -33.37
N GLY A 201 -110.70 -12.44 -33.02
CA GLY A 201 -110.86 -11.44 -31.97
C GLY A 201 -109.83 -11.71 -30.86
N GLY A 202 -108.95 -10.74 -30.58
CA GLY A 202 -107.97 -10.77 -29.48
C GLY A 202 -106.55 -10.45 -29.99
N ARG A 203 -105.97 -9.25 -29.86
CA ARG A 203 -105.83 -8.28 -28.76
C ARG A 203 -104.82 -8.73 -27.68
N GLY A 204 -103.67 -8.05 -27.65
CA GLY A 204 -102.72 -8.00 -26.53
C GLY A 204 -101.50 -8.92 -26.69
N GLY A 205 -100.26 -8.51 -26.46
CA GLY A 205 -99.73 -7.26 -25.92
C GLY A 205 -98.31 -7.50 -25.38
N GLY A 206 -97.49 -6.43 -25.35
CA GLY A 206 -96.24 -6.29 -24.56
C GLY A 206 -95.07 -7.20 -24.99
N GLY A 207 -93.80 -6.82 -24.95
CA GLY A 207 -93.07 -5.66 -24.44
C GLY A 207 -91.59 -6.11 -24.48
N ARG A 208 -90.72 -5.41 -25.19
CA ARG A 208 -89.74 -4.47 -24.61
C ARG A 208 -89.10 -4.95 -23.30
N GLY A 209 -87.79 -5.18 -23.36
CA GLY A 209 -86.86 -5.21 -22.22
C GLY A 209 -85.82 -6.31 -22.43
N GLY A 210 -84.52 -6.08 -22.50
CA GLY A 210 -83.72 -4.88 -22.26
C GLY A 210 -82.28 -5.31 -21.97
N GLY A 211 -81.32 -4.61 -22.59
CA GLY A 211 -80.05 -4.26 -21.94
C GLY A 211 -78.96 -5.34 -21.88
N ARG A 212 -77.93 -5.33 -22.74
CA ARG A 212 -76.72 -4.49 -22.59
C ARG A 212 -76.16 -4.45 -21.15
N GLY A 213 -75.17 -5.29 -20.89
CA GLY A 213 -74.02 -4.99 -20.04
C GLY A 213 -72.82 -5.74 -20.64
N GLY A 214 -71.84 -5.14 -21.32
CA GLY A 214 -71.22 -3.83 -21.06
C GLY A 214 -70.52 -3.95 -19.71
N GLY A 215 -69.28 -4.41 -19.61
CA GLY A 215 -68.08 -3.71 -20.06
C GLY A 215 -67.30 -3.30 -18.80
N GLY A 216 -66.03 -3.65 -18.70
CA GLY A 216 -65.25 -3.34 -17.50
C GLY A 216 -63.84 -3.93 -17.50
N GLY A 217 -63.08 -3.67 -18.57
CA GLY A 217 -61.65 -3.93 -18.58
C GLY A 217 -60.92 -2.78 -17.90
N GLY A 218 -60.54 -2.95 -16.64
CA GLY A 218 -59.62 -2.05 -15.95
C GLY A 218 -58.18 -2.31 -16.42
N ARG A 219 -57.65 -1.39 -17.21
CA ARG A 219 -56.21 -1.13 -17.33
C ARG A 219 -55.91 0.07 -16.45
N GLY A 220 -55.19 -0.12 -15.35
CA GLY A 220 -54.45 0.94 -14.69
C GLY A 220 -52.99 0.78 -15.10
N GLY A 221 -52.50 1.71 -15.91
CA GLY A 221 -51.09 2.09 -15.93
C GLY A 221 -50.95 3.29 -15.00
N GLY A 222 -49.93 3.26 -14.15
CA GLY A 222 -49.38 4.44 -13.50
C GLY A 222 -48.03 4.69 -14.14
N GLU A 223 -47.99 5.74 -14.96
CA GLU A 223 -46.82 6.58 -15.21
C GLU A 223 -46.92 7.77 -14.23
N GLU A 224 -45.85 8.56 -14.15
CA GLU A 224 -45.71 9.85 -13.43
C GLU A 224 -45.22 9.63 -11.97
N GLU A 225 -44.19 10.29 -11.43
CA GLU A 225 -43.53 11.62 -11.62
C GLU A 225 -42.03 11.44 -11.20
N GLU A 226 -40.98 11.91 -11.88
CA GLU A 226 -40.44 13.28 -11.97
C GLU A 226 -40.34 14.01 -10.61
N GLU A 227 -39.16 14.00 -9.98
CA GLU A 227 -38.71 15.04 -9.05
C GLU A 227 -37.26 15.43 -9.38
N GLU A 228 -37.12 16.72 -9.68
CA GLU A 228 -35.90 17.52 -9.83
C GLU A 228 -35.52 18.09 -8.46
N GLU A 229 -34.24 18.06 -8.06
CA GLU A 229 -33.62 18.98 -7.07
C GLU A 229 -32.15 19.15 -7.53
N GLU A 230 -31.76 20.26 -8.18
CA GLU A 230 -31.28 21.55 -7.63
C GLU A 230 -30.17 21.36 -6.56
N GLU A 231 -28.91 21.49 -6.95
CA GLU A 231 -28.06 22.70 -6.76
C GLU A 231 -27.85 23.09 -5.28
N GLU A 232 -26.69 22.75 -4.70
CA GLU A 232 -26.01 23.63 -3.74
C GLU A 232 -24.49 23.61 -4.00
N GLU A 233 -24.00 24.73 -4.51
CA GLU A 233 -22.61 25.16 -4.42
C GLU A 233 -22.32 25.57 -2.96
N GLU A 234 -21.31 24.99 -2.33
CA GLU A 234 -20.66 25.60 -1.16
C GLU A 234 -19.16 25.80 -1.45
N GLU A 235 -18.85 26.95 -2.04
CA GLU A 235 -17.61 27.66 -1.73
C GLU A 235 -17.73 28.23 -0.32
N GLY A 236 -16.88 27.76 0.60
CA GLY A 236 -16.83 28.25 1.97
C GLY A 236 -15.45 28.01 2.58
N GLY A 237 -14.54 28.95 2.37
CA GLY A 237 -13.20 28.91 2.95
C GLY A 237 -13.17 29.09 4.47
N GLY A 238 -12.14 28.51 5.08
CA GLY A 238 -11.34 29.22 6.07
C GLY A 238 -11.50 28.84 7.55
N ARG A 239 -10.31 28.66 8.15
CA ARG A 239 -9.92 29.00 9.53
C ARG A 239 -10.33 28.03 10.64
N GLY A 240 -9.33 27.26 11.08
CA GLY A 240 -8.71 27.48 12.39
C GLY A 240 -9.28 26.77 13.62
N GLY A 241 -8.38 26.12 14.35
CA GLY A 241 -8.35 26.18 15.82
C GLY A 241 -8.96 25.01 16.61
N GLY A 242 -8.16 24.49 17.54
CA GLY A 242 -8.55 23.60 18.64
C GLY A 242 -7.77 22.28 18.57
N ARG A 243 -6.63 22.06 19.25
CA ARG A 243 -6.40 22.11 20.71
C ARG A 243 -7.62 21.66 21.51
N GLY A 244 -7.52 20.49 22.13
CA GLY A 244 -8.25 20.21 23.37
C GLY A 244 -8.88 18.82 23.45
N GLU A 245 -8.14 17.93 24.12
CA GLU A 245 -8.62 17.12 25.24
C GLU A 245 -9.62 15.97 25.00
N GLU A 246 -9.28 14.86 25.69
CA GLU A 246 -10.22 13.98 26.42
C GLU A 246 -11.22 13.17 25.58
N GLU A 247 -11.50 11.89 25.81
CA GLU A 247 -11.08 10.90 26.78
C GLU A 247 -11.93 9.65 26.44
N ARG A 248 -11.51 8.48 26.92
CA ARG A 248 -12.33 7.25 27.10
C ARG A 248 -12.96 6.60 25.86
N ARG A 249 -12.28 5.57 25.36
CA ARG A 249 -12.87 4.21 25.19
C ARG A 249 -11.82 3.16 25.55
N ARG A 250 -11.64 2.86 26.85
CA ARG A 250 -12.11 1.62 27.48
C ARG A 250 -12.32 0.44 26.51
N GLY A 251 -11.41 -0.53 26.63
CA GLY A 251 -11.79 -1.91 26.90
C GLY A 251 -11.89 -2.83 25.70
N GLY A 252 -10.84 -3.62 25.48
CA GLY A 252 -10.86 -4.69 24.47
C GLY A 252 -9.67 -5.64 24.51
N GLY A 253 -9.07 -5.87 25.68
CA GLY A 253 -8.07 -6.93 25.84
C GLY A 253 -8.67 -8.32 25.58
N ARG A 254 -8.25 -8.93 24.48
CA ARG A 254 -8.09 -10.38 24.28
C ARG A 254 -6.83 -10.48 23.41
N GLY A 255 -5.66 -10.74 23.98
CA GLY A 255 -5.37 -12.03 24.61
C GLY A 255 -4.98 -12.99 23.50
N GLY A 256 -3.69 -12.98 23.15
CA GLY A 256 -3.08 -13.81 22.12
C GLY A 256 -1.56 -13.70 22.17
N GLY A 257 -0.98 -13.83 23.37
CA GLY A 257 0.44 -14.12 23.52
C GLY A 257 0.70 -15.56 23.07
N ARG A 258 1.59 -15.70 22.09
CA ARG A 258 2.41 -16.88 21.74
C ARG A 258 3.09 -16.54 20.42
N GLY A 259 4.29 -16.00 20.49
CA GLY A 259 5.08 -15.66 19.31
C GLY A 259 6.40 -15.03 19.73
N GLU A 260 7.13 -15.71 20.60
CA GLU A 260 8.50 -15.33 21.01
C GLU A 260 9.31 -16.58 21.39
N GLU A 261 9.13 -17.72 20.69
CA GLU A 261 10.01 -18.91 20.85
C GLU A 261 10.10 -19.77 19.54
N GLU A 262 9.68 -19.28 18.38
CA GLU A 262 9.76 -20.03 17.09
C GLU A 262 10.45 -19.23 15.96
N GLU A 263 11.30 -18.24 16.29
CA GLU A 263 12.08 -17.47 15.30
C GLU A 263 13.58 -17.81 15.30
N GLU A 264 14.00 -18.90 15.95
CA GLU A 264 15.40 -19.39 15.89
C GLU A 264 15.56 -20.70 15.07
N GLU A 265 14.50 -21.27 14.48
CA GLU A 265 14.60 -22.50 13.65
C GLU A 265 14.37 -22.28 12.14
N GLU A 266 14.05 -21.06 11.65
CA GLU A 266 13.84 -20.81 10.21
C GLU A 266 15.07 -20.26 9.46
N GLU A 267 16.18 -19.92 10.13
CA GLU A 267 17.41 -19.46 9.44
C GLU A 267 18.33 -20.61 8.97
N GLU A 268 18.18 -21.85 9.47
CA GLU A 268 19.01 -22.98 9.00
C GLU A 268 18.48 -23.69 7.72
N GLU A 269 17.23 -23.47 7.29
CA GLU A 269 16.71 -24.11 6.05
C GLU A 269 16.99 -23.30 4.76
N GLU A 270 17.34 -22.01 4.82
CA GLU A 270 17.64 -21.22 3.60
C GLU A 270 19.10 -21.34 3.10
N GLU A 271 20.04 -21.87 3.90
CA GLU A 271 21.43 -22.07 3.45
C GLU A 271 21.65 -23.38 2.65
N GLU A 272 20.80 -24.41 2.81
CA GLU A 272 20.95 -25.65 2.02
C GLU A 272 20.48 -25.52 0.56
N GLU A 273 19.59 -24.57 0.22
CA GLU A 273 19.14 -24.40 -1.18
C GLU A 273 20.19 -23.71 -2.08
N ARG A 274 21.17 -23.00 -1.49
CA ARG A 274 22.20 -22.29 -2.28
C ARG A 274 23.39 -23.16 -2.70
N ARG A 275 23.61 -24.31 -2.05
CA ARG A 275 24.68 -25.27 -2.43
C ARG A 275 24.22 -26.36 -3.42
N GLY A 276 22.93 -26.42 -3.74
CA GLY A 276 22.35 -27.35 -4.73
C GLY A 276 22.55 -26.92 -6.19
N GLY A 277 23.72 -26.39 -6.55
CA GLY A 277 24.10 -26.22 -7.94
C GLY A 277 24.30 -27.57 -8.62
N GLY A 278 23.67 -27.75 -9.78
CA GLY A 278 24.21 -28.61 -10.84
C GLY A 278 23.39 -29.84 -11.21
N GLY A 279 22.87 -29.84 -12.44
CA GLY A 279 22.32 -31.01 -13.12
C GLY A 279 20.95 -30.68 -13.70
N GLY A 280 20.86 -30.06 -14.87
CA GLY A 280 21.31 -30.66 -16.12
C GLY A 280 20.15 -31.47 -16.73
N GLY A 281 19.70 -31.07 -17.91
CA GLY A 281 18.89 -31.93 -18.78
C GLY A 281 17.40 -31.59 -18.88
N GLY A 282 17.08 -30.36 -19.29
CA GLY A 282 15.80 -30.05 -19.91
C GLY A 282 15.67 -30.76 -21.27
N GLY A 283 15.34 -32.05 -21.24
CA GLY A 283 14.84 -32.80 -22.38
C GLY A 283 13.32 -32.77 -22.41
N GLY A 284 12.76 -32.50 -23.61
CA GLY A 284 11.36 -32.77 -23.97
C GLY A 284 10.38 -31.74 -23.43
N GLY A 285 9.54 -31.08 -24.22
CA GLY A 285 8.72 -31.66 -25.28
C GLY A 285 7.27 -31.79 -24.77
N GLY A 286 6.39 -30.89 -25.22
CA GLY A 286 4.93 -30.93 -25.01
C GLY A 286 4.48 -30.43 -23.62
N GLY A 287 3.51 -29.55 -23.44
CA GLY A 287 2.36 -29.18 -24.27
C GLY A 287 1.15 -29.09 -23.33
N GLY A 288 0.57 -27.90 -23.16
CA GLY A 288 -0.83 -27.68 -22.74
C GLY A 288 -1.36 -28.24 -21.39
N GLY A 289 -0.56 -28.94 -20.58
CA GLY A 289 -1.06 -29.61 -19.35
C GLY A 289 -1.05 -28.78 -18.07
N GLY A 290 -0.29 -27.68 -18.02
CA GLY A 290 -0.04 -26.93 -16.78
C GLY A 290 -1.30 -26.30 -16.17
N GLU A 291 -2.23 -25.80 -17.00
CA GLU A 291 -3.47 -25.22 -16.49
C GLU A 291 -4.44 -26.26 -15.94
N GLU A 292 -4.54 -27.43 -16.57
CA GLU A 292 -5.42 -28.49 -16.10
C GLU A 292 -4.92 -29.07 -14.77
N GLU A 293 -3.60 -29.19 -14.61
CA GLU A 293 -2.97 -29.63 -13.37
C GLU A 293 -3.17 -28.62 -12.23
N LYS A 294 -3.01 -27.31 -12.50
CA LYS A 294 -3.34 -26.23 -11.55
C LYS A 294 -4.81 -26.31 -11.10
N ARG A 295 -5.75 -26.54 -12.03
CA ARG A 295 -7.18 -26.73 -11.71
C ARG A 295 -7.44 -27.98 -10.86
N ARG A 296 -6.76 -29.10 -11.14
CA ARG A 296 -6.86 -30.33 -10.33
C ARG A 296 -6.31 -30.12 -8.91
N ARG A 297 -5.20 -29.41 -8.74
CA ARG A 297 -4.59 -29.10 -7.43
C ARG A 297 -5.52 -28.23 -6.57
N LYS A 298 -6.14 -27.20 -7.16
CA LYS A 298 -7.12 -26.32 -6.48
C LYS A 298 -8.37 -27.11 -6.00
N ARG A 299 -8.88 -28.04 -6.81
CA ARG A 299 -10.01 -28.93 -6.43
C ARG A 299 -9.67 -29.87 -5.28
N ARG A 300 -8.44 -30.43 -5.25
CA ARG A 300 -7.97 -31.29 -4.14
C ARG A 300 -7.89 -30.52 -2.82
N ARG A 301 -7.32 -29.30 -2.82
CA ARG A 301 -7.27 -28.44 -1.63
C ARG A 301 -8.67 -28.10 -1.09
N LYS A 302 -9.62 -27.77 -1.96
CA LYS A 302 -11.01 -27.46 -1.56
C LYS A 302 -11.72 -28.67 -0.93
N ARG A 303 -11.49 -29.89 -1.44
CA ARG A 303 -12.04 -31.13 -0.87
C ARG A 303 -11.42 -31.47 0.49
N ARG A 304 -10.12 -31.24 0.68
CA ARG A 304 -9.44 -31.47 1.97
C ARG A 304 -9.99 -30.55 3.06
N ARG A 305 -10.07 -29.23 2.80
CA ARG A 305 -10.67 -28.25 3.71
C ARG A 305 -12.12 -28.57 4.09
N LYS A 306 -12.91 -29.11 3.14
CA LYS A 306 -14.30 -29.51 3.40
C LYS A 306 -14.40 -30.76 4.29
N ARG A 307 -13.42 -31.67 4.25
CA ARG A 307 -13.36 -32.85 5.14
C ARG A 307 -12.90 -32.47 6.54
N GLU A 308 -11.92 -31.57 6.65
CA GLU A 308 -11.42 -31.07 7.94
C GLU A 308 -12.49 -30.27 8.70
N ARG A 309 -13.31 -29.46 8.00
CA ARG A 309 -14.43 -28.72 8.61
C ARG A 309 -15.66 -29.57 8.95
N GLY A 310 -15.70 -30.83 8.52
CA GLY A 310 -16.86 -31.72 8.69
C GLY A 310 -16.62 -32.85 9.69
N ARG A 311 -15.48 -32.87 10.37
CA ARG A 311 -15.17 -33.74 11.51
C ARG A 311 -15.22 -32.93 12.79
#